data_AF-A0A6A5RDU1-F1
#
_entry.id   AF-A0A6A5RDU1-F1
#
_cell.length_a   1.000
_cell.length_b   1.000
_cell.length_c   1.000
_cell.angle_alpha   90.00
_cell.angle_beta   90.00
_cell.angle_gamma   90.00
#
_symmetry.space_group_name_H-M   'P 1'
#
loop_
_entity.id
_entity.type
_entity.pdbx_description
1 polymer ?
#
loop_
_entity_poly.entity_id
_entity_poly.type
_entity_poly.pdbx_seq_one_letter_code
_entity_poly.pdbx_strand_id
1 'polypeptide(L)'
;MEDLSNSSFLPQVCRLIPITGFAGSNTNSPFTNGQHLAHGEDLVVVSVNYRLNAFGFPGAPGADTNLELSDQRLAIEWLRDNIAAFGGDAKRMVTVGQSSGGSAVDWWSYAYRKDPIVHGLISTSDNAFSFPMNTAHQHRDSWSALSTALGCGSTGDTITCMRSSNITTKAVTVAVAKIPPSPGGNPVRSTPPFYPMVDNQTIFGDYLFLSSTGKFAGFPYLQGHNDFEQGYYIISAFAQGRNVTAAQTAQLAKTKIP
;
A
#
# COMPACT_ATOMS: atom_id res chain seq x y z
N MET A 1 -28.54 40.69 3.87
CA MET A 1 -28.97 39.29 4.01
C MET A 1 -29.03 38.77 2.59
N GLU A 2 -27.87 38.36 2.07
CA GLU A 2 -27.74 37.84 0.70
C GLU A 2 -28.24 36.40 0.68
N ASP A 3 -29.03 36.12 -0.34
CA ASP A 3 -29.71 34.87 -0.60
C ASP A 3 -28.68 33.76 -0.97
N LEU A 4 -28.45 32.83 -0.05
CA LEU A 4 -27.57 31.66 -0.23
C LEU A 4 -28.28 30.47 -0.91
N SER A 5 -29.45 30.66 -1.53
CA SER A 5 -30.26 29.55 -2.03
C SER A 5 -29.80 28.90 -3.35
N ASN A 6 -28.68 29.31 -3.96
CA ASN A 6 -28.37 28.84 -5.32
C ASN A 6 -26.91 28.49 -5.66
N SER A 7 -26.07 28.19 -4.67
CA SER A 7 -24.83 27.44 -4.91
C SER A 7 -24.96 26.06 -4.29
N SER A 8 -24.94 25.01 -5.10
CA SER A 8 -24.83 23.63 -4.61
C SER A 8 -23.61 23.51 -3.70
N PHE A 9 -23.83 23.45 -2.38
CA PHE A 9 -22.84 23.17 -1.33
C PHE A 9 -22.40 21.70 -1.38
N LEU A 10 -21.92 21.24 -2.54
CA LEU A 10 -21.34 19.91 -2.68
C LEU A 10 -19.84 20.00 -2.37
N PRO A 11 -19.33 19.23 -1.39
CA PRO A 11 -17.92 19.20 -1.07
C PRO A 11 -17.03 19.11 -2.29
N GLN A 12 -16.08 20.02 -2.38
CA GLN A 12 -15.32 20.26 -3.59
C GLN A 12 -14.18 19.28 -3.82
N VAL A 13 -13.86 18.40 -2.85
CA VAL A 13 -12.78 17.42 -2.95
C VAL A 13 -13.15 16.14 -2.18
N CYS A 14 -12.95 14.97 -2.79
CA CYS A 14 -12.97 13.70 -2.07
C CYS A 14 -11.52 13.26 -1.82
N ARG A 15 -11.10 13.11 -0.57
CA ARG A 15 -9.77 12.59 -0.21
C ARG A 15 -9.89 11.15 0.30
N LEU A 16 -9.35 10.22 -0.48
CA LEU A 16 -9.12 8.84 -0.02
C LEU A 16 -7.81 8.79 0.77
N ILE A 17 -7.80 8.20 1.96
CA ILE A 17 -6.55 7.94 2.69
C ILE A 17 -6.32 6.42 2.80
N PRO A 18 -5.52 5.80 1.92
CA PRO A 18 -4.89 4.51 2.22
C PRO A 18 -3.84 4.66 3.33
N ILE A 19 -4.09 4.03 4.48
CA ILE A 19 -3.15 4.10 5.61
C ILE A 19 -2.22 2.90 5.63
N THR A 20 -0.94 3.21 5.40
CA THR A 20 0.31 2.63 5.89
C THR A 20 0.34 1.16 6.31
N GLY A 21 1.01 0.33 5.52
CA GLY A 21 1.67 -0.88 6.00
C GLY A 21 1.18 -2.16 5.33
N PHE A 22 1.91 -2.65 4.32
CA PHE A 22 1.60 -3.91 3.61
C PHE A 22 1.55 -5.15 4.52
N ALA A 23 2.18 -5.11 5.71
CA ALA A 23 2.20 -6.20 6.68
C ALA A 23 1.24 -6.02 7.87
N GLY A 24 0.72 -4.81 8.08
CA GLY A 24 -0.13 -4.46 9.22
C GLY A 24 -0.61 -3.01 9.18
N SER A 25 -1.93 -2.82 9.19
CA SER A 25 -2.64 -1.54 9.24
C SER A 25 -4.13 -1.77 9.52
N ASN A 26 -4.87 -0.73 9.87
CA ASN A 26 -6.33 -0.71 9.83
C ASN A 26 -6.85 0.73 9.76
N THR A 27 -8.06 0.91 9.22
CA THR A 27 -8.72 2.22 9.14
C THR A 27 -9.33 2.71 10.46
N ASN A 28 -9.38 1.86 11.49
CA ASN A 28 -9.90 2.19 12.82
C ASN A 28 -8.78 2.69 13.74
N SER A 29 -8.00 3.66 13.26
CA SER A 29 -6.87 4.24 13.97
C SER A 29 -7.10 5.73 14.22
N PRO A 30 -6.73 6.28 15.40
CA PRO A 30 -6.84 7.72 15.65
C PRO A 30 -6.07 8.57 14.62
N PHE A 31 -4.98 8.04 14.07
CA PHE A 31 -4.17 8.72 13.03
C PHE A 31 -4.91 8.93 11.71
N THR A 32 -6.03 8.24 11.54
CA THR A 32 -6.76 8.13 10.27
C THR A 32 -8.17 8.66 10.40
N ASN A 33 -8.49 9.25 11.55
CA ASN A 33 -9.76 9.89 11.79
C ASN A 33 -9.86 11.17 10.95
N GLY A 34 -10.70 11.10 9.93
CA GLY A 34 -10.96 12.21 9.01
C GLY A 34 -11.85 13.32 9.57
N GLN A 35 -12.41 13.19 10.78
CA GLN A 35 -13.43 14.10 11.31
C GLN A 35 -12.98 15.56 11.30
N HIS A 36 -11.77 15.84 11.78
CA HIS A 36 -11.27 17.22 11.84
C HIS A 36 -11.03 17.81 10.45
N LEU A 37 -10.57 16.99 9.51
CA LEU A 37 -10.34 17.42 8.14
C LEU A 37 -11.67 17.68 7.43
N ALA A 38 -12.66 16.81 7.57
CA ALA A 38 -14.00 16.98 7.01
C ALA A 38 -14.78 18.14 7.66
N HIS A 39 -14.49 18.49 8.91
CA HIS A 39 -15.12 19.61 9.60
C HIS A 39 -14.45 20.96 9.28
N GLY A 40 -13.11 20.97 9.17
CA GLY A 40 -12.34 22.19 8.90
C GLY A 40 -12.32 22.57 7.41
N GLU A 41 -12.48 21.59 6.53
CA GLU A 41 -12.44 21.75 5.09
C GLU A 41 -13.71 21.18 4.46
N ASP A 42 -14.17 21.78 3.36
CA ASP A 42 -15.35 21.30 2.62
C ASP A 42 -15.00 20.10 1.73
N LEU A 43 -14.78 18.95 2.37
CA LEU A 43 -14.35 17.71 1.73
C LEU A 43 -14.99 16.45 2.33
N VAL A 44 -15.07 15.40 1.50
CA VAL A 44 -15.41 14.04 1.94
C VAL A 44 -14.13 13.26 2.20
N VAL A 45 -13.97 12.70 3.40
CA VAL A 45 -12.87 11.79 3.74
C VAL A 45 -13.36 10.36 3.72
N VAL A 46 -12.67 9.50 2.97
CA VAL A 46 -12.95 8.07 2.94
C VAL A 46 -11.69 7.28 3.24
N SER A 47 -11.81 6.33 4.16
CA SER A 47 -10.77 5.35 4.49
C SER A 47 -11.29 3.96 4.15
N VAL A 48 -10.45 3.14 3.52
CA VAL A 48 -10.82 1.81 3.02
C VAL A 48 -9.87 0.76 3.55
N ASN A 49 -10.43 -0.38 3.97
CA ASN A 49 -9.62 -1.54 4.33
C ASN A 49 -9.31 -2.34 3.07
N TYR A 50 -8.12 -2.92 3.06
CA TYR A 50 -7.61 -3.78 2.00
C TYR A 50 -6.89 -4.98 2.62
N ARG A 51 -6.74 -6.07 1.88
CA ARG A 51 -6.04 -7.26 2.38
C ARG A 51 -4.56 -6.97 2.58
N LEU A 52 -4.02 -7.50 3.67
CA LEU A 52 -2.61 -7.33 4.05
C LEU A 52 -1.88 -8.67 4.07
N ASN A 53 -0.55 -8.60 4.05
CA ASN A 53 0.31 -9.76 4.31
C ASN A 53 -0.02 -10.93 3.37
N ALA A 54 0.04 -12.19 3.82
CA ALA A 54 -0.29 -13.37 3.01
C ALA A 54 -1.71 -13.35 2.40
N PHE A 55 -2.62 -12.51 2.89
CA PHE A 55 -3.95 -12.34 2.30
C PHE A 55 -3.94 -11.38 1.09
N GLY A 56 -3.06 -10.37 1.11
CA GLY A 56 -2.89 -9.41 0.02
C GLY A 56 -1.79 -9.80 -0.97
N PHE A 57 -0.84 -10.64 -0.54
CA PHE A 57 0.37 -11.00 -1.29
C PHE A 57 0.69 -12.50 -1.16
N PRO A 58 -0.25 -13.44 -1.43
CA PRO A 58 -0.12 -14.84 -1.06
C PRO A 58 1.04 -15.59 -1.72
N GLY A 59 1.50 -15.24 -2.93
CA GLY A 59 2.57 -15.99 -3.62
C GLY A 59 2.23 -17.44 -3.97
N ALA A 60 0.96 -17.81 -3.86
CA ALA A 60 0.46 -19.17 -4.10
C ALA A 60 0.44 -19.51 -5.60
N PRO A 61 0.72 -20.77 -5.99
CA PRO A 61 0.62 -21.18 -7.39
C PRO A 61 -0.77 -20.89 -7.97
N GLY A 62 -0.83 -20.15 -9.08
CA GLY A 62 -2.08 -19.80 -9.76
C GLY A 62 -2.95 -18.76 -9.05
N ALA A 63 -2.50 -18.19 -7.92
CA ALA A 63 -3.16 -17.04 -7.32
C ALA A 63 -2.74 -15.74 -8.01
N ASP A 64 -3.67 -14.79 -8.03
CA ASP A 64 -3.37 -13.41 -8.42
C ASP A 64 -2.36 -12.77 -7.46
N THR A 65 -1.63 -11.81 -7.99
CA THR A 65 -0.58 -11.06 -7.29
C THR A 65 -1.07 -9.68 -6.93
N ASN A 66 -0.48 -9.07 -5.90
CA ASN A 66 -0.82 -7.72 -5.46
C ASN A 66 -2.33 -7.49 -5.24
N LEU A 67 -3.01 -8.50 -4.69
CA LEU A 67 -4.46 -8.48 -4.39
C LEU A 67 -4.86 -7.27 -3.55
N GLU A 68 -3.94 -6.80 -2.72
CA GLU A 68 -4.05 -5.57 -1.96
C GLU A 68 -4.31 -4.33 -2.85
N LEU A 69 -3.57 -4.15 -3.94
CA LEU A 69 -3.79 -3.06 -4.90
C LEU A 69 -5.10 -3.24 -5.67
N SER A 70 -5.51 -4.49 -5.91
CA SER A 70 -6.83 -4.78 -6.49
C SER A 70 -7.96 -4.39 -5.54
N ASP A 71 -7.81 -4.63 -4.24
CA ASP A 71 -8.79 -4.19 -3.23
C ASP A 71 -8.91 -2.68 -3.20
N GLN A 72 -7.78 -1.96 -3.20
CA GLN A 72 -7.79 -0.51 -3.27
C GLN A 72 -8.47 0.00 -4.56
N ARG A 73 -8.19 -0.65 -5.70
CA ARG A 73 -8.80 -0.29 -6.99
C ARG A 73 -10.31 -0.48 -6.98
N LEU A 74 -10.77 -1.62 -6.47
CA LEU A 74 -12.19 -1.91 -6.32
C LEU A 74 -12.88 -0.87 -5.42
N ALA A 75 -12.22 -0.45 -4.34
CA ALA A 75 -12.76 0.58 -3.45
C ALA A 75 -12.88 1.94 -4.15
N ILE A 76 -11.92 2.32 -4.99
CA ILE A 76 -12.02 3.56 -5.79
C ILE A 76 -13.09 3.45 -6.88
N GLU A 77 -13.26 2.31 -7.53
CA GLU A 77 -14.36 2.08 -8.47
C GLU A 77 -15.71 2.23 -7.78
N TRP A 78 -15.86 1.64 -6.59
CA TRP A 78 -17.06 1.84 -5.78
C TRP A 78 -17.28 3.31 -5.45
N LEU A 79 -16.24 4.05 -5.07
CA LEU A 79 -16.37 5.47 -4.76
C LEU A 79 -16.73 6.31 -5.99
N ARG A 80 -16.14 6.04 -7.15
CA ARG A 80 -16.54 6.69 -8.42
C ARG A 80 -18.05 6.57 -8.63
N ASP A 81 -18.61 5.40 -8.33
CA ASP A 81 -20.01 5.09 -8.61
C ASP A 81 -20.97 5.58 -7.50
N ASN A 82 -20.48 5.80 -6.27
CA ASN A 82 -21.32 6.03 -5.09
C ASN A 82 -21.05 7.36 -4.33
N ILE A 83 -19.91 8.03 -4.55
CA ILE A 83 -19.49 9.16 -3.70
C ILE A 83 -20.46 10.35 -3.74
N ALA A 84 -21.20 10.50 -4.85
CA ALA A 84 -22.22 11.53 -5.00
C ALA A 84 -23.34 11.41 -3.95
N ALA A 85 -23.68 10.20 -3.51
CA ALA A 85 -24.67 9.98 -2.46
C ALA A 85 -24.20 10.48 -1.07
N PHE A 86 -22.90 10.68 -0.91
CA PHE A 86 -22.27 11.21 0.31
C PHE A 86 -21.87 12.68 0.15
N GLY A 87 -22.33 13.34 -0.92
CA GLY A 87 -22.05 14.75 -1.22
C GLY A 87 -20.72 15.00 -1.95
N GLY A 88 -19.92 13.98 -2.27
CA GLY A 88 -18.66 14.19 -2.97
C GLY A 88 -18.78 14.21 -4.50
N ASP A 89 -17.72 14.67 -5.17
CA ASP A 89 -17.61 14.70 -6.63
C ASP A 89 -16.58 13.67 -7.14
N ALA A 90 -17.03 12.69 -7.93
CA ALA A 90 -16.17 11.67 -8.52
C ALA A 90 -15.09 12.26 -9.45
N LYS A 91 -15.33 13.45 -10.02
CA LYS A 91 -14.37 14.16 -10.90
C LYS A 91 -13.28 14.90 -10.13
N ARG A 92 -13.34 14.88 -8.79
CA ARG A 92 -12.41 15.59 -7.89
C ARG A 92 -11.85 14.67 -6.81
N MET A 93 -11.83 13.37 -7.08
CA MET A 93 -11.24 12.38 -6.20
C MET A 93 -9.71 12.46 -6.21
N VAL A 94 -9.12 12.64 -5.03
CA VAL A 94 -7.68 12.62 -4.77
C VAL A 94 -7.39 11.47 -3.81
N THR A 95 -6.34 10.69 -4.07
CA THR A 95 -5.90 9.64 -3.14
C THR A 95 -4.59 10.01 -2.46
N VAL A 96 -4.47 9.65 -1.18
CA VAL A 96 -3.43 10.11 -0.26
C VAL A 96 -2.82 8.93 0.48
N GLY A 97 -1.54 8.67 0.24
CA GLY A 97 -0.81 7.60 0.89
C GLY A 97 0.29 8.10 1.82
N GLN A 98 0.52 7.39 2.93
CA GLN A 98 1.72 7.55 3.75
C GLN A 98 2.54 6.27 3.76
N SER A 99 3.87 6.43 3.76
CA SER A 99 4.85 5.36 3.68
C SER A 99 4.50 4.33 2.58
N SER A 100 4.41 3.04 2.88
CA SER A 100 3.91 2.02 1.93
C SER A 100 2.60 2.38 1.21
N GLY A 101 1.68 3.11 1.86
CA GLY A 101 0.50 3.66 1.18
C GLY A 101 0.87 4.75 0.17
N GLY A 102 1.90 5.56 0.45
CA GLY A 102 2.54 6.49 -0.48
C GLY A 102 3.09 5.77 -1.72
N SER A 103 3.88 4.71 -1.52
CA SER A 103 4.30 3.85 -2.65
C SER A 103 3.11 3.30 -3.43
N ALA A 104 2.06 2.83 -2.74
CA ALA A 104 0.87 2.28 -3.38
C ALA A 104 0.16 3.32 -4.26
N VAL A 105 -0.09 4.53 -3.75
CA VAL A 105 -0.73 5.58 -4.56
C VAL A 105 0.14 6.00 -5.74
N ASP A 106 1.46 6.05 -5.58
CA ASP A 106 2.35 6.40 -6.69
C ASP A 106 2.36 5.30 -7.77
N TRP A 107 2.30 4.02 -7.40
CA TRP A 107 2.17 2.92 -8.37
C TRP A 107 0.92 3.04 -9.25
N TRP A 108 -0.16 3.65 -8.76
CA TRP A 108 -1.37 3.87 -9.57
C TRP A 108 -1.13 4.77 -10.76
N SER A 109 -0.19 5.73 -10.65
CA SER A 109 0.19 6.59 -11.76
C SER A 109 0.73 5.79 -12.94
N TYR A 110 1.33 4.61 -12.68
CA TYR A 110 1.85 3.71 -13.70
C TYR A 110 0.83 2.66 -14.11
N ALA A 111 0.24 1.95 -13.13
CA ALA A 111 -0.67 0.83 -13.33
C ALA A 111 -1.95 1.24 -14.06
N TYR A 112 -2.55 2.35 -13.65
CA TYR A 112 -3.83 2.83 -14.16
C TYR A 112 -3.69 4.03 -15.10
N ARG A 113 -2.51 4.21 -15.71
CA ARG A 113 -2.23 5.37 -16.57
C ARG A 113 -3.18 5.54 -17.76
N LYS A 114 -3.79 4.45 -18.23
CA LYS A 114 -4.75 4.45 -19.34
C LYS A 114 -6.20 4.57 -18.90
N ASP A 115 -6.47 4.40 -17.61
CA ASP A 115 -7.80 4.47 -17.00
C ASP A 115 -7.72 5.06 -15.57
N PRO A 116 -7.28 6.33 -15.44
CA PRO A 116 -7.21 6.99 -14.15
C PRO A 116 -8.62 7.36 -13.67
N ILE A 117 -9.03 6.83 -12.53
CA ILE A 117 -10.28 7.23 -11.85
C ILE A 117 -10.05 8.45 -10.94
N VAL A 118 -8.87 8.52 -10.32
CA VAL A 118 -8.47 9.64 -9.47
C VAL A 118 -7.86 10.76 -10.31
N HIS A 119 -7.98 11.97 -9.79
CA HIS A 119 -7.59 13.22 -10.46
C HIS A 119 -6.41 13.91 -9.76
N GLY A 120 -5.84 13.26 -8.74
CA GLY A 120 -4.62 13.70 -8.08
C GLY A 120 -4.12 12.66 -7.09
N LEU A 121 -2.81 12.68 -6.87
CA LEU A 121 -2.14 11.81 -5.92
C LEU A 121 -1.38 12.64 -4.89
N ILE A 122 -1.40 12.21 -3.63
CA ILE A 122 -0.53 12.74 -2.58
C ILE A 122 0.24 11.56 -1.99
N SER A 123 1.56 11.54 -2.18
CA SER A 123 2.44 10.52 -1.62
C SER A 123 3.35 11.11 -0.56
N THR A 124 3.22 10.62 0.68
CA THR A 124 4.01 11.12 1.80
C THR A 124 4.95 10.06 2.35
N SER A 125 6.20 10.47 2.59
CA SER A 125 7.30 9.67 3.13
C SER A 125 7.75 8.49 2.28
N ASP A 126 7.19 8.25 1.10
CA ASP A 126 7.58 7.17 0.18
C ASP A 126 7.05 7.42 -1.24
N ASN A 127 7.50 6.64 -2.22
CA ASN A 127 7.03 6.65 -3.61
C ASN A 127 7.33 5.30 -4.30
N ALA A 128 7.17 5.21 -5.63
CA ALA A 128 7.37 3.98 -6.39
C ALA A 128 8.81 3.41 -6.31
N PHE A 129 9.79 4.24 -5.95
CA PHE A 129 11.22 3.90 -5.87
C PHE A 129 11.67 3.56 -4.44
N SER A 130 10.83 3.76 -3.42
CA SER A 130 11.27 3.73 -2.02
C SER A 130 11.83 2.39 -1.56
N PHE A 131 11.31 1.26 -2.04
CA PHE A 131 11.66 -0.04 -1.48
C PHE A 131 11.83 -1.15 -2.52
N PRO A 132 12.70 -2.14 -2.23
CA PRO A 132 12.78 -3.35 -3.03
C PRO A 132 11.46 -4.12 -2.94
N MET A 133 11.03 -4.67 -4.08
CA MET A 133 9.91 -5.59 -4.17
C MET A 133 10.38 -7.03 -3.97
N ASN A 134 9.47 -7.90 -3.56
CA ASN A 134 9.75 -9.33 -3.62
C ASN A 134 9.72 -9.80 -5.08
N THR A 135 10.58 -10.76 -5.39
CA THR A 135 10.54 -11.52 -6.63
C THR A 135 9.48 -12.61 -6.56
N ALA A 136 9.05 -13.11 -7.72
CA ALA A 136 8.15 -14.26 -7.79
C ALA A 136 8.72 -15.51 -7.08
N HIS A 137 10.04 -15.68 -7.05
CA HIS A 137 10.67 -16.77 -6.30
C HIS A 137 10.47 -16.61 -4.79
N GLN A 138 10.76 -15.42 -4.25
CA GLN A 138 10.58 -15.13 -2.82
C GLN A 138 9.12 -15.29 -2.38
N HIS A 139 8.15 -14.89 -3.22
CA HIS A 139 6.73 -15.13 -2.96
C HIS A 139 6.39 -16.61 -2.84
N ARG A 140 6.86 -17.44 -3.78
CA ARG A 140 6.63 -18.88 -3.76
C ARG A 140 7.27 -19.55 -2.55
N ASP A 141 8.48 -19.14 -2.17
CA ASP A 141 9.16 -19.68 -0.99
C ASP A 141 8.41 -19.33 0.29
N SER A 142 8.01 -18.07 0.46
CA SER A 142 7.20 -17.60 1.58
C SER A 142 5.88 -18.36 1.67
N TRP A 143 5.19 -18.56 0.55
CA TRP A 143 3.96 -19.34 0.49
C TRP A 143 4.18 -20.81 0.87
N SER A 144 5.20 -21.45 0.31
CA SER A 144 5.57 -22.84 0.58
C SER A 144 5.87 -23.06 2.06
N ALA A 145 6.61 -22.14 2.68
CA ALA A 145 6.90 -22.17 4.11
C ALA A 145 5.63 -22.01 4.96
N LEU A 146 4.75 -21.06 4.61
CA LEU A 146 3.49 -20.83 5.32
C LEU A 146 2.53 -22.02 5.21
N SER A 147 2.31 -22.52 4.00
CA SER A 147 1.42 -23.66 3.73
C SER A 147 1.92 -24.93 4.42
N THR A 148 3.24 -25.19 4.40
CA THR A 148 3.85 -26.29 5.16
C THR A 148 3.65 -26.13 6.67
N ALA A 149 3.85 -24.92 7.21
CA ALA A 149 3.69 -24.64 8.64
C ALA A 149 2.24 -24.85 9.14
N LEU A 150 1.25 -24.78 8.24
CA LEU A 150 -0.17 -25.00 8.53
C LEU A 150 -0.64 -26.41 8.14
N GLY A 151 0.27 -27.31 7.74
CA GLY A 151 -0.04 -28.70 7.42
C GLY A 151 -0.58 -28.94 6.02
N CYS A 152 -0.57 -27.93 5.13
CA CYS A 152 -1.00 -28.06 3.74
C CYS A 152 0.10 -28.56 2.79
N GLY A 153 1.34 -28.63 3.26
CA GLY A 153 2.50 -29.00 2.44
C GLY A 153 2.88 -27.92 1.42
N SER A 154 3.77 -28.25 0.49
CA SER A 154 4.37 -27.32 -0.48
C SER A 154 4.11 -27.65 -1.95
N THR A 155 3.34 -28.71 -2.22
CA THR A 155 3.05 -29.19 -3.57
C THR A 155 1.55 -29.43 -3.76
N GLY A 156 1.07 -29.42 -5.01
CA GLY A 156 -0.35 -29.57 -5.32
C GLY A 156 -1.17 -28.31 -5.03
N ASP A 157 -2.48 -28.48 -4.84
CA ASP A 157 -3.42 -27.38 -4.56
C ASP A 157 -3.40 -26.98 -3.08
N THR A 158 -2.32 -26.31 -2.71
CA THR A 158 -2.12 -25.76 -1.36
C THR A 158 -3.13 -24.67 -1.01
N ILE A 159 -3.71 -23.96 -1.99
CA ILE A 159 -4.72 -22.91 -1.76
C ILE A 159 -6.00 -23.52 -1.21
N THR A 160 -6.50 -24.60 -1.82
CA THR A 160 -7.73 -25.25 -1.35
C THR A 160 -7.60 -25.75 0.09
N CYS A 161 -6.45 -26.33 0.43
CA CYS A 161 -6.16 -26.70 1.83
C CYS A 161 -6.12 -25.48 2.75
N MET A 162 -5.40 -24.42 2.37
CA MET A 162 -5.26 -23.18 3.14
C MET A 162 -6.59 -22.46 3.38
N ARG A 163 -7.57 -22.67 2.50
CA ARG A 163 -8.94 -22.13 2.61
C ARG A 163 -9.93 -23.09 3.30
N SER A 164 -9.48 -24.25 3.74
CA SER A 164 -10.35 -25.20 4.45
C SER A 164 -10.85 -24.61 5.78
N SER A 165 -12.02 -25.05 6.24
CA SER A 165 -12.64 -24.59 7.50
C SER A 165 -11.78 -24.83 8.75
N ASN A 166 -10.76 -25.67 8.65
CA ASN A 166 -9.85 -26.01 9.74
C ASN A 166 -8.76 -24.93 9.95
N ILE A 167 -8.48 -24.11 8.94
CA ILE A 167 -7.43 -23.08 8.97
C ILE A 167 -8.09 -21.72 9.20
N THR A 168 -7.94 -21.21 10.42
CA THR A 168 -8.48 -19.90 10.79
C THR A 168 -7.55 -18.76 10.35
N THR A 169 -8.11 -17.57 10.10
CA THR A 169 -7.32 -16.35 9.84
C THR A 169 -6.30 -16.09 10.95
N LYS A 170 -6.66 -16.37 12.21
CA LYS A 170 -5.74 -16.24 13.35
C LYS A 170 -4.56 -17.19 13.24
N ALA A 171 -4.79 -18.45 12.85
CA ALA A 171 -3.72 -19.42 12.64
C ALA A 171 -2.77 -18.97 11.52
N VAL A 172 -3.31 -18.47 10.41
CA VAL A 172 -2.51 -17.91 9.31
C VAL A 172 -1.67 -16.73 9.79
N THR A 173 -2.27 -15.74 10.47
CA THR A 173 -1.53 -14.57 10.98
C THR A 173 -0.40 -14.96 11.95
N VAL A 174 -0.63 -15.93 12.83
CA VAL A 174 0.40 -16.44 13.75
C VAL A 174 1.52 -17.18 13.00
N ALA A 175 1.17 -17.97 11.98
CA ALA A 175 2.17 -18.68 11.17
C ALA A 175 3.00 -17.72 10.33
N VAL A 176 2.36 -16.74 9.69
CA VAL A 176 2.98 -15.66 8.94
C VAL A 176 4.04 -14.91 9.77
N ALA A 177 3.74 -14.59 11.04
CA ALA A 177 4.68 -13.88 11.91
C ALA A 177 5.97 -14.68 12.22
N LYS A 178 5.99 -15.99 11.93
CA LYS A 178 7.15 -16.86 12.10
C LYS A 178 7.94 -17.05 10.79
N ILE A 179 7.41 -16.60 9.66
CA ILE A 179 8.12 -16.68 8.38
C ILE A 179 9.22 -15.62 8.37
N PRO A 180 10.49 -16.00 8.08
CA PRO A 180 11.59 -15.05 8.08
C PRO A 180 11.39 -13.98 7.00
N PRO A 181 11.92 -12.76 7.20
CA PRO A 181 11.92 -11.73 6.18
C PRO A 181 12.61 -12.18 4.88
N SER A 182 12.15 -11.63 3.75
CA SER A 182 12.78 -11.86 2.45
C SER A 182 14.24 -11.40 2.45
N PRO A 183 15.16 -12.19 1.85
CA PRO A 183 16.55 -11.76 1.65
C PRO A 183 16.66 -10.47 0.83
N GLY A 184 17.74 -9.70 1.04
CA GLY A 184 18.02 -8.47 0.29
C GLY A 184 17.54 -7.17 0.96
N GLY A 185 17.00 -7.24 2.18
CA GLY A 185 16.71 -6.06 3.00
C GLY A 185 17.96 -5.35 3.52
N ASN A 186 17.79 -4.14 4.05
CA ASN A 186 18.87 -3.38 4.68
C ASN A 186 18.99 -3.77 6.17
N PRO A 187 20.20 -3.77 6.79
CA PRO A 187 20.38 -3.98 8.22
C PRO A 187 19.48 -3.17 9.17
N VAL A 188 18.92 -2.06 8.69
CA VAL A 188 17.99 -1.18 9.43
C VAL A 188 16.53 -1.54 9.17
N ARG A 189 16.18 -2.08 7.99
CA ARG A 189 14.80 -2.48 7.63
C ARG A 189 14.78 -3.75 6.79
N SER A 190 14.13 -4.78 7.32
CA SER A 190 13.90 -6.05 6.62
C SER A 190 12.69 -5.96 5.69
N THR A 191 12.73 -6.66 4.56
CA THR A 191 11.60 -6.79 3.64
C THR A 191 10.66 -7.90 4.12
N PRO A 192 9.37 -7.65 4.35
CA PRO A 192 8.42 -8.68 4.75
C PRO A 192 8.35 -9.86 3.76
N PRO A 193 8.07 -11.10 4.23
CA PRO A 193 7.96 -12.27 3.35
C PRO A 193 6.77 -12.20 2.40
N PHE A 194 5.69 -11.55 2.82
CA PHE A 194 4.51 -11.24 2.03
C PHE A 194 4.44 -9.73 1.83
N TYR A 195 4.89 -9.28 0.66
CA TYR A 195 5.14 -7.89 0.31
C TYR A 195 4.85 -7.70 -1.18
N PRO A 196 4.67 -6.48 -1.71
CA PRO A 196 4.38 -6.30 -3.12
C PRO A 196 5.42 -6.93 -4.07
N MET A 197 4.94 -7.43 -5.22
CA MET A 197 5.70 -8.20 -6.20
C MET A 197 5.64 -7.53 -7.57
N VAL A 198 6.76 -7.53 -8.31
CA VAL A 198 6.74 -7.09 -9.72
C VAL A 198 5.92 -8.07 -10.56
N ASP A 199 4.81 -7.59 -11.12
CA ASP A 199 3.91 -8.34 -12.02
C ASP A 199 3.78 -7.70 -13.41
N ASN A 200 4.41 -6.53 -13.62
CA ASN A 200 4.33 -5.71 -14.83
C ASN A 200 2.89 -5.33 -15.24
N GLN A 201 1.97 -5.32 -14.27
CA GLN A 201 0.58 -4.90 -14.45
C GLN A 201 0.21 -3.84 -13.43
N THR A 202 0.37 -4.16 -12.14
CA THR A 202 0.12 -3.25 -11.03
C THR A 202 1.43 -2.67 -10.48
N ILE A 203 2.51 -3.45 -10.53
CA ILE A 203 3.84 -3.04 -10.07
C ILE A 203 4.88 -3.42 -11.12
N PHE A 204 5.76 -2.47 -11.41
CA PHE A 204 6.72 -2.54 -12.52
C PHE A 204 8.15 -2.64 -11.99
N GLY A 205 9.01 -3.32 -12.75
CA GLY A 205 10.45 -3.39 -12.44
C GLY A 205 11.27 -2.22 -12.98
N ASP A 206 10.70 -1.41 -13.87
CA ASP A 206 11.39 -0.45 -14.73
C ASP A 206 10.89 1.00 -14.55
N TYR A 207 10.53 1.40 -13.33
CA TYR A 207 10.00 2.74 -13.03
C TYR A 207 10.87 3.90 -13.57
N LEU A 208 12.21 3.78 -13.59
CA LEU A 208 13.08 4.82 -14.18
C LEU A 208 12.84 5.01 -15.68
N PHE A 209 12.61 3.92 -16.42
CA PHE A 209 12.30 3.98 -17.84
C PHE A 209 10.88 4.52 -18.06
N LEU A 210 9.91 4.06 -17.27
CA LEU A 210 8.54 4.55 -17.34
C LEU A 210 8.46 6.06 -17.06
N SER A 211 9.15 6.55 -16.03
CA SER A 211 9.22 7.97 -15.71
C SER A 211 9.92 8.79 -16.79
N SER A 212 11.11 8.36 -17.24
CA SER A 212 11.88 9.13 -18.24
C SER A 212 11.22 9.19 -19.62
N THR A 213 10.32 8.25 -19.93
CA THR A 213 9.57 8.22 -21.19
C THR A 213 8.12 8.73 -21.05
N GLY A 214 7.74 9.29 -19.90
CA GLY A 214 6.40 9.85 -19.70
C GLY A 214 5.28 8.80 -19.67
N LYS A 215 5.59 7.54 -19.34
CA LYS A 215 4.62 6.42 -19.29
C LYS A 215 3.94 6.31 -17.92
N PHE A 216 3.36 7.40 -17.48
CA PHE A 216 2.54 7.50 -16.26
C PHE A 216 1.36 8.45 -16.52
N ALA A 217 0.40 8.50 -15.60
CA ALA A 217 -0.77 9.36 -15.68
C ALA A 217 -0.43 10.83 -15.41
N GLY A 218 -0.90 11.74 -16.28
CA GLY A 218 -0.61 13.17 -16.16
C GLY A 218 -1.60 13.94 -15.27
N PHE A 219 -1.63 13.66 -13.97
CA PHE A 219 -2.44 14.43 -12.99
C PHE A 219 -1.56 15.17 -11.96
N PRO A 220 -2.11 16.16 -11.24
CA PRO A 220 -1.43 16.80 -10.11
C PRO A 220 -0.88 15.79 -9.10
N TYR A 221 0.37 15.98 -8.71
CA TYR A 221 1.07 15.12 -7.76
C TYR A 221 1.74 15.96 -6.67
N LEU A 222 1.45 15.65 -5.41
CA LEU A 222 2.11 16.22 -4.24
C LEU A 222 2.94 15.14 -3.55
N GLN A 223 4.24 15.36 -3.43
CA GLN A 223 5.13 14.46 -2.70
C GLN A 223 5.85 15.21 -1.58
N GLY A 224 6.02 14.58 -0.42
CA GLY A 224 6.77 15.14 0.70
C GLY A 224 7.42 14.06 1.57
N HIS A 225 8.42 14.44 2.35
CA HIS A 225 9.08 13.59 3.33
C HIS A 225 9.46 14.41 4.57
N ASN A 226 9.70 13.73 5.69
CA ASN A 226 10.17 14.33 6.93
C ASN A 226 11.70 14.44 6.97
N ASP A 227 12.24 15.25 7.89
CA ASP A 227 13.68 15.54 8.05
C ASP A 227 14.49 14.36 8.67
N PHE A 228 13.84 13.25 9.08
CA PHE A 228 14.51 12.10 9.69
C PHE A 228 13.72 10.78 9.58
N GLU A 229 13.29 10.40 8.37
CA GLU A 229 12.48 9.19 8.12
C GLU A 229 13.11 7.90 8.68
N GLN A 230 14.44 7.78 8.62
CA GLN A 230 15.18 6.63 9.12
C GLN A 230 15.03 6.41 10.64
N GLY A 231 14.67 7.45 11.40
CA GLY A 231 14.55 7.38 12.86
C GLY A 231 13.59 6.29 13.33
N TYR A 232 12.45 6.15 12.66
CA TYR A 232 11.47 5.10 12.95
C TYR A 232 12.07 3.69 12.79
N TYR A 233 12.88 3.48 11.74
CA TYR A 233 13.48 2.19 11.46
C TYR A 233 14.65 1.86 12.37
N ILE A 234 15.41 2.85 12.86
CA ILE A 234 16.46 2.65 13.87
C ILE A 234 15.84 2.12 15.17
N ILE A 235 14.76 2.75 15.64
CA ILE A 235 14.06 2.32 16.86
C ILE A 235 13.50 0.90 16.68
N SER A 236 12.89 0.63 15.52
CA SER A 236 12.36 -0.70 15.21
C SER A 236 13.45 -1.77 15.13
N ALA A 237 14.62 -1.46 14.56
CA ALA A 237 15.76 -2.36 14.53
C ALA A 237 16.30 -2.64 15.94
N PHE A 238 16.44 -1.61 16.76
CA PHE A 238 16.87 -1.74 18.16
C PHE A 238 15.92 -2.62 18.97
N ALA A 239 14.60 -2.42 18.83
CA ALA A 239 13.58 -3.24 19.49
C ALA A 239 13.63 -4.72 19.08
N GLN A 240 14.20 -5.02 17.91
CA GLN A 240 14.43 -6.38 17.42
C GLN A 240 15.84 -6.92 17.77
N GLY A 241 16.57 -6.24 18.66
CA GLY A 241 17.92 -6.61 19.09
C GLY A 241 19.02 -6.31 18.06
N ARG A 242 18.73 -5.51 17.03
CA ARG A 242 19.69 -5.11 16.00
C ARG A 242 20.28 -3.74 16.31
N ASN A 243 21.56 -3.69 16.68
CA ASN A 243 22.29 -2.43 16.81
C ASN A 243 22.81 -1.99 15.43
N VAL A 244 22.27 -0.89 14.92
CA VAL A 244 22.61 -0.34 13.60
C VAL A 244 23.58 0.82 13.73
N THR A 245 24.59 0.85 12.86
CA THR A 245 25.59 1.92 12.81
C THR A 245 25.05 3.14 12.07
N ALA A 246 25.63 4.33 12.32
CA ALA A 246 25.30 5.54 11.56
C ALA A 246 25.48 5.36 10.04
N ALA A 247 26.49 4.58 9.61
CA ALA A 247 26.72 4.28 8.20
C ALA A 247 25.60 3.42 7.58
N GLN A 248 25.10 2.41 8.31
CA GLN A 248 23.96 1.59 7.86
C GLN A 248 22.67 2.41 7.80
N THR A 249 22.45 3.25 8.80
CA THR A 249 21.33 4.20 8.85
C THR A 249 21.36 5.21 7.70
N ALA A 250 22.52 5.75 7.36
CA ALA A 250 22.66 6.70 6.26
C ALA A 250 22.36 6.11 4.88
N GLN A 251 22.40 4.77 4.72
CA GLN A 251 21.99 4.13 3.47
C GLN A 251 20.47 4.22 3.22
N LEU A 252 19.65 4.22 4.28
CA LEU A 252 18.20 4.44 4.15
C LEU A 252 17.87 5.90 3.81
N ALA A 253 18.68 6.86 4.27
CA ALA A 253 18.50 8.28 3.97
C ALA A 253 18.93 8.66 2.54
N LYS A 254 19.67 7.77 1.85
CA LYS A 254 20.19 8.00 0.51
C LYS A 254 19.26 7.43 -0.58
N THR A 255 17.98 7.73 -0.52
CA THR A 255 17.14 7.73 -1.73
C THR A 255 17.50 9.00 -2.50
N LYS A 256 18.66 8.99 -3.16
CA LYS A 256 18.93 9.99 -4.20
C LYS A 256 17.92 9.69 -5.30
N ILE A 257 16.88 10.51 -5.38
CA ILE A 257 16.10 10.65 -6.61
C ILE A 257 17.12 11.16 -7.65
N PRO A 258 17.40 10.40 -8.72
CA PRO A 258 18.27 10.88 -9.80
C PRO A 258 17.71 12.14 -10.46
#